data_AF-X1BCQ9-F1
#
_entry.id   AF-X1BCQ9-F1
#
_cell.length_a   1.000
_cell.length_b   1.000
_cell.length_c   1.000
_cell.angle_alpha   90.00
_cell.angle_beta   90.00
_cell.angle_gamma   90.00
#
_symmetry.space_group_name_H-M   'P 1'
#
loop_
_entity.id
_entity.type
_entity.pdbx_description
1 polymer ?
#
loop_
_entity_poly.entity_id
_entity_poly.type
_entity_poly.pdbx_seq_one_letter_code
_entity_poly.pdbx_strand_id
1 'polypeptide(L)'
;MVFLYKCLTSPISQKPLSIAIVFGKESHGLTNEEIEVADLLIRIPSNDDYPTLNISHACGIILYEIYNKINNITIGRGIKPVLLANKNDKQILYNTVKSLSKVLKIRPYTAENVIFAFKNVFERAFVSKKELNLILGVFSKLNSLLKKRKIYEK
;
A
#
# COMPACT_ATOMS: atom_id res chain seq x y z
N MET A 1 12.73 3.06 -8.03
CA MET A 1 13.09 3.87 -6.85
C MET A 1 12.89 3.00 -5.62
N VAL A 2 13.98 2.66 -4.95
CA VAL A 2 14.01 1.67 -3.87
C VAL A 2 13.77 2.36 -2.53
N PHE A 3 12.73 1.94 -1.83
CA PHE A 3 12.49 2.27 -0.42
C PHE A 3 12.45 0.97 0.42
N LEU A 4 13.41 0.06 0.22
CA LEU A 4 13.59 -1.11 1.08
C LEU A 4 14.42 -0.81 2.33
N TYR A 5 15.21 0.27 2.34
CA TYR A 5 16.10 0.57 3.46
C TYR A 5 15.38 1.09 4.72
N LYS A 6 14.13 1.59 4.62
CA LYS A 6 13.43 2.23 5.76
C LYS A 6 12.04 1.66 6.10
N CYS A 7 11.46 0.78 5.29
CA CYS A 7 10.03 0.42 5.40
C CYS A 7 9.70 -0.87 6.17
N LEU A 8 10.67 -1.74 6.46
CA LEU A 8 10.38 -3.08 7.02
C LEU A 8 10.61 -3.22 8.52
N THR A 9 10.42 -2.16 9.31
CA THR A 9 10.01 -2.35 10.72
C THR A 9 8.52 -2.71 10.71
N SER A 10 8.19 -3.90 10.18
CA SER A 10 6.81 -4.38 10.19
C SER A 10 6.43 -4.73 11.63
N PRO A 11 5.29 -4.27 12.15
CA PRO A 11 4.76 -4.80 13.40
C PRO A 11 4.48 -6.30 13.22
N ILE A 12 4.63 -7.07 14.30
CA ILE A 12 4.27 -8.49 14.33
C ILE A 12 2.75 -8.55 14.15
N SER A 13 2.26 -9.20 13.10
CA SER A 13 0.82 -9.33 12.87
C SER A 13 0.22 -10.40 13.77
N GLN A 14 -0.99 -10.18 14.33
CA GLN A 14 -1.72 -11.21 15.09
C GLN A 14 -2.12 -12.43 14.25
N LYS A 15 -2.23 -12.26 12.94
CA LYS A 15 -2.52 -13.32 11.98
C LYS A 15 -1.41 -13.37 10.93
N PRO A 16 -1.03 -14.56 10.45
CA PRO A 16 -0.08 -14.66 9.34
C PRO A 16 -0.61 -13.88 8.15
N LEU A 17 0.26 -13.06 7.56
CA LEU A 17 -0.02 -12.38 6.31
C LEU A 17 0.24 -13.39 5.18
N SER A 18 -0.76 -13.59 4.32
CA SER A 18 -0.52 -14.28 3.06
C SER A 18 0.15 -13.29 2.10
N ILE A 19 1.38 -13.60 1.70
CA ILE A 19 2.16 -12.78 0.77
C ILE A 19 2.41 -13.61 -0.49
N ALA A 20 2.16 -13.00 -1.65
CA ALA A 20 2.56 -13.53 -2.93
C ALA A 20 3.68 -12.65 -3.50
N ILE A 21 4.75 -13.28 -3.97
CA ILE A 21 5.83 -12.60 -4.71
C ILE A 21 5.69 -13.06 -6.16
N VAL A 22 5.42 -12.11 -7.05
CA VAL A 22 5.22 -12.39 -8.47
C VAL A 22 6.44 -11.91 -9.24
N PHE A 23 7.03 -12.80 -10.02
CA PHE A 23 8.11 -12.48 -10.94
C PHE A 23 7.57 -12.49 -12.37
N GLY A 24 7.96 -11.48 -13.16
CA GLY A 24 7.60 -11.40 -14.57
C GLY A 24 8.36 -12.40 -15.43
N LYS A 25 7.91 -12.57 -16.68
CA LYS A 25 8.60 -13.42 -17.67
C LYS A 25 9.96 -12.83 -18.02
N GLU A 26 10.95 -13.68 -18.28
CA GLU A 26 12.33 -13.23 -18.60
C GLU A 26 12.38 -12.34 -19.85
N SER A 27 11.51 -12.59 -20.82
CA SER A 27 11.51 -11.86 -22.10
C SER A 27 10.79 -10.50 -22.07
N HIS A 28 9.75 -10.33 -21.23
CA HIS A 28 8.89 -9.13 -21.28
C HIS A 28 8.46 -8.59 -19.91
N GLY A 29 8.89 -9.20 -18.81
CA GLY A 29 8.53 -8.79 -17.45
C GLY A 29 7.07 -9.09 -17.09
N LEU A 30 6.51 -8.23 -16.22
CA LEU A 30 5.10 -8.24 -15.83
C LEU A 30 4.29 -7.38 -16.78
N THR A 31 3.06 -7.79 -17.09
CA THR A 31 2.13 -6.97 -17.86
C THR A 31 1.60 -5.81 -17.02
N ASN A 32 1.09 -4.74 -17.67
CA ASN A 32 0.47 -3.63 -16.95
C ASN A 32 -0.72 -4.10 -16.09
N GLU A 33 -1.49 -5.07 -16.59
CA GLU A 33 -2.60 -5.69 -15.87
C GLU A 33 -2.13 -6.41 -14.61
N GLU A 34 -1.01 -7.13 -14.66
CA GLU A 34 -0.40 -7.76 -13.48
C GLU A 34 0.11 -6.73 -12.47
N ILE A 35 0.71 -5.64 -12.96
CA ILE A 35 1.21 -4.54 -12.13
C ILE A 35 0.05 -3.82 -11.42
N GLU A 36 -1.09 -3.65 -12.08
CA GLU A 36 -2.26 -2.95 -11.49
C GLU A 36 -2.87 -3.67 -10.30
N VAL A 37 -2.75 -5.00 -10.24
CA VAL A 37 -3.29 -5.82 -9.14
C VAL A 37 -2.30 -5.95 -7.98
N ALA A 38 -1.02 -5.66 -8.22
CA ALA A 38 0.03 -5.71 -7.20
C ALA A 38 -0.10 -4.56 -6.19
N ASP A 39 0.00 -4.89 -4.90
CA ASP A 39 -0.04 -3.88 -3.83
C ASP A 39 1.29 -3.09 -3.77
N LEU A 40 2.40 -3.74 -4.13
CA LEU A 40 3.75 -3.18 -4.10
C LEU A 40 4.54 -3.59 -5.34
N LEU A 41 5.24 -2.62 -5.94
CA LEU A 41 6.20 -2.86 -7.01
C LEU A 41 7.62 -2.70 -6.48
N ILE A 42 8.44 -3.73 -6.67
CA ILE A 42 9.84 -3.76 -6.22
C ILE A 42 10.75 -3.73 -7.45
N ARG A 43 11.75 -2.84 -7.45
CA ARG A 43 12.85 -2.82 -8.43
C ARG A 43 14.15 -3.08 -7.69
N ILE A 44 14.89 -4.11 -8.10
CA ILE A 44 16.25 -4.34 -7.60
C ILE A 44 17.18 -3.32 -8.29
N PRO A 45 18.02 -2.57 -7.55
CA PRO A 45 19.03 -1.73 -8.16
C PRO A 45 19.96 -2.58 -9.03
N SER A 46 20.11 -2.19 -10.29
CA SER A 46 20.97 -2.84 -11.28
C SER A 46 21.72 -1.74 -12.06
N ASN A 47 22.65 -2.14 -12.93
CA ASN A 47 23.37 -1.19 -13.79
C ASN A 47 22.36 -0.39 -14.63
N ASP A 48 22.52 0.93 -14.72
CA ASP A 48 21.62 1.79 -15.49
C ASP A 48 21.69 1.51 -17.00
N ASP A 49 22.85 1.10 -17.53
CA ASP A 49 23.04 0.74 -18.95
C ASP A 49 22.52 -0.67 -19.28
N TYR A 50 22.41 -1.54 -18.27
CA TYR A 50 21.89 -2.90 -18.42
C TYR A 50 21.02 -3.28 -17.21
N PRO A 51 19.79 -2.75 -17.12
CA PRO A 51 18.97 -2.83 -15.91
C PRO A 51 18.24 -4.18 -15.75
N THR A 52 18.60 -5.19 -16.54
CA THR A 52 17.97 -6.51 -16.54
C THR A 52 18.73 -7.49 -15.65
N LEU A 53 17.99 -8.27 -14.86
CA LEU A 53 18.51 -9.36 -14.04
C LEU A 53 17.85 -10.66 -14.45
N ASN A 54 18.63 -11.74 -14.46
CA ASN A 54 18.07 -13.07 -14.55
C ASN A 54 17.12 -13.33 -13.36
N ILE A 55 16.02 -14.02 -13.64
CA ILE A 55 14.94 -14.25 -12.67
C ILE A 55 15.41 -15.00 -11.42
N SER A 56 16.33 -15.96 -11.56
CA SER A 56 16.88 -16.73 -10.44
C SER A 56 17.73 -15.85 -9.52
N HIS A 57 18.53 -14.94 -10.10
CA HIS A 57 19.30 -13.96 -9.32
C HIS A 57 18.37 -12.98 -8.61
N ALA A 58 17.37 -12.45 -9.30
CA ALA A 58 16.37 -11.57 -8.71
C ALA A 58 15.64 -12.25 -7.54
N CYS A 59 15.24 -13.51 -7.72
CA CYS A 59 14.61 -14.32 -6.68
C CYS A 59 15.54 -14.49 -5.46
N GLY A 60 16.79 -14.87 -5.69
CA GLY A 60 17.79 -15.03 -4.62
C GLY A 60 17.98 -13.75 -3.79
N ILE A 61 18.12 -12.60 -4.46
CA ILE A 61 18.26 -11.29 -3.78
C ILE A 61 17.03 -10.97 -2.93
N ILE A 62 15.83 -11.15 -3.46
CA ILE A 62 14.58 -10.86 -2.74
C ILE A 62 14.43 -11.76 -1.51
N LEU A 63 14.68 -13.07 -1.66
CA LEU A 63 14.60 -14.02 -0.56
C LEU A 63 15.66 -13.73 0.52
N TYR A 64 16.87 -13.36 0.12
CA TYR A 64 17.94 -12.97 1.04
C TYR A 64 17.56 -11.72 1.85
N GLU A 65 17.04 -10.68 1.19
CA GLU A 65 16.57 -9.47 1.87
C GLU A 65 15.44 -9.77 2.86
N ILE A 66 14.48 -10.63 2.48
CA ILE A 66 13.40 -11.06 3.38
C ILE A 66 13.98 -11.80 4.59
N TYR A 67 14.85 -12.78 4.37
CA TYR A 67 15.49 -13.54 5.45
C TYR A 67 16.26 -12.64 6.41
N ASN A 68 17.12 -11.76 5.86
CA ASN A 68 17.87 -10.79 6.64
C ASN A 68 16.96 -9.89 7.46
N LYS A 69 15.84 -9.42 6.90
CA LYS A 69 14.91 -8.59 7.66
C LYS A 69 14.20 -9.38 8.74
N ILE A 70 13.70 -10.58 8.46
CA ILE A 70 13.06 -11.43 9.47
C ILE A 70 13.99 -11.66 10.67
N ASN A 71 15.28 -11.92 10.42
CA ASN A 71 16.25 -12.19 11.48
C ASN A 71 16.80 -10.93 12.17
N ASN A 72 16.75 -9.78 11.49
CA ASN A 72 17.22 -8.49 12.03
C ASN A 72 16.06 -7.55 12.45
N ILE A 73 14.84 -8.06 12.63
CA ILE A 73 13.76 -7.28 13.26
C ILE A 73 14.16 -7.02 14.72
N THR A 74 14.86 -5.91 14.95
CA THR A 74 14.82 -5.23 16.24
C THR A 74 13.37 -4.82 16.45
N ILE A 75 12.73 -5.41 17.45
CA ILE A 75 11.29 -5.30 17.76
C ILE A 75 10.91 -3.82 17.91
N GLY A 76 10.54 -3.18 16.80
CA GLY A 76 10.08 -1.80 16.74
C GLY A 76 8.56 -1.74 16.79
N ARG A 77 8.02 -0.99 17.76
CA ARG A 77 6.61 -0.94 18.21
C ARG A 77 6.14 -2.17 19.00
N GLY A 78 6.93 -2.58 20.00
CA GLY A 78 6.49 -3.46 21.07
C GLY A 78 6.32 -4.93 20.65
N ILE A 79 6.52 -5.83 21.62
CA ILE A 79 6.42 -7.29 21.46
C ILE A 79 4.98 -7.74 21.15
N LYS A 80 4.00 -6.85 21.32
CA LYS A 80 2.58 -7.20 21.22
C LYS A 80 2.14 -7.25 19.76
N PRO A 81 1.62 -8.39 19.28
CA PRO A 81 1.17 -8.50 17.92
C PRO A 81 -0.02 -7.56 17.66
N VAL A 82 -0.01 -6.90 16.51
CA VAL A 82 -1.01 -5.92 16.07
C VAL A 82 -1.86 -6.54 14.96
N LEU A 83 -3.17 -6.30 14.97
CA LEU A 83 -4.02 -6.70 13.85
C LEU A 83 -3.83 -5.70 12.70
N LEU A 84 -3.22 -6.13 11.60
CA LEU A 84 -3.07 -5.32 10.40
C LEU A 84 -4.38 -5.18 9.64
N ALA A 85 -4.54 -4.04 8.96
CA ALA A 85 -5.66 -3.81 8.06
C ALA A 85 -5.53 -4.69 6.82
N ASN A 86 -6.62 -5.35 6.44
CA ASN A 86 -6.65 -6.17 5.22
C ASN A 86 -7.05 -5.34 3.99
N LYS A 87 -7.03 -5.98 2.81
CA LYS A 87 -7.41 -5.36 1.53
C LYS A 87 -8.82 -4.75 1.56
N ASN A 88 -9.78 -5.43 2.18
CA ASN A 88 -11.15 -4.94 2.29
C ASN A 88 -11.23 -3.68 3.17
N ASP A 89 -10.52 -3.68 4.31
CA ASP A 89 -10.47 -2.52 5.20
C ASP A 89 -9.89 -1.29 4.45
N LYS A 90 -8.81 -1.47 3.68
CA LYS A 90 -8.22 -0.40 2.85
C LYS A 90 -9.15 0.07 1.73
N GLN A 91 -9.87 -0.84 1.08
CA GLN A 91 -10.83 -0.51 0.02
C GLN A 91 -11.96 0.41 0.52
N ILE A 92 -12.42 0.23 1.77
CA ILE A 92 -13.40 1.12 2.40
C ILE A 92 -12.86 2.54 2.51
N LEU A 93 -11.58 2.71 2.87
CA LEU A 93 -10.93 4.03 2.92
C LEU A 93 -10.89 4.67 1.53
N TYR A 94 -10.44 3.93 0.52
CA TYR A 94 -10.35 4.44 -0.85
C TYR A 94 -11.72 4.85 -1.41
N ASN A 95 -12.76 4.06 -1.13
CA ASN A 95 -14.14 4.37 -1.51
C ASN A 95 -14.66 5.63 -0.79
N THR A 96 -14.31 5.81 0.48
CA THR A 96 -14.67 6.99 1.27
C THR A 96 -13.99 8.25 0.69
N VAL A 97 -12.70 8.19 0.40
CA VAL A 97 -11.94 9.30 -0.21
C VAL A 97 -12.45 9.64 -1.61
N LYS A 98 -12.78 8.62 -2.42
CA LYS A 98 -13.39 8.81 -3.74
C LYS A 98 -14.74 9.53 -3.64
N SER A 99 -15.57 9.14 -2.66
CA SER A 99 -16.85 9.78 -2.40
C SER A 99 -16.68 11.23 -1.94
N LEU A 100 -15.71 11.48 -1.05
CA LEU A 100 -15.40 12.83 -0.58
C LEU A 100 -14.93 13.74 -1.72
N SER A 101 -14.09 13.22 -2.61
CA SER A 101 -13.59 13.95 -3.78
C SER A 101 -14.72 14.40 -4.71
N LYS A 102 -15.75 13.55 -4.89
CA LYS A 102 -16.97 13.91 -5.63
C LYS A 102 -17.77 15.00 -4.93
N VAL A 103 -17.92 14.92 -3.61
CA VAL A 103 -18.68 15.92 -2.84
C VAL A 103 -18.00 17.29 -2.90
N LEU A 104 -16.67 17.32 -2.79
CA LEU A 104 -15.82 18.51 -2.87
C LEU A 104 -15.67 19.10 -4.28
N LYS A 105 -16.25 18.46 -5.32
CA LYS A 105 -16.14 18.87 -6.73
C LYS A 105 -14.68 19.00 -7.22
N ILE A 106 -13.79 18.14 -6.74
CA ILE A 106 -12.41 18.07 -7.23
C ILE A 106 -12.44 17.65 -8.71
N ARG A 107 -11.60 18.28 -9.54
CA ARG A 107 -11.47 17.93 -10.97
C ARG A 107 -11.16 16.43 -11.14
N PRO A 108 -11.77 15.72 -12.12
CA PRO A 108 -11.62 14.27 -12.26
C PRO A 108 -10.17 13.78 -12.26
N TYR A 109 -9.31 14.40 -13.08
CA TYR A 109 -7.87 14.10 -13.15
C TYR A 109 -7.17 14.22 -11.78
N THR A 110 -7.45 15.29 -11.05
CA THR A 110 -6.89 15.51 -9.72
C THR A 110 -7.45 14.52 -8.69
N ALA A 111 -8.73 14.15 -8.80
CA ALA A 111 -9.37 13.19 -7.89
C ALA A 111 -8.77 11.79 -8.03
N GLU A 112 -8.44 11.36 -9.26
CA GLU A 112 -7.72 10.11 -9.49
C GLU A 112 -6.32 10.15 -8.88
N ASN A 113 -5.57 11.22 -9.10
CA ASN A 113 -4.24 11.40 -8.51
C ASN A 113 -4.27 11.38 -6.97
N VAL A 114 -5.31 11.95 -6.36
CA VAL A 114 -5.53 11.87 -4.90
C VAL A 114 -5.74 10.42 -4.48
N ILE A 115 -6.62 9.67 -5.15
CA ILE A 115 -6.86 8.26 -4.82
C ILE A 115 -5.58 7.44 -4.98
N PHE A 116 -4.81 7.65 -6.04
CA PHE A 116 -3.51 7.00 -6.24
C PHE A 116 -2.51 7.36 -5.15
N ALA A 117 -2.44 8.63 -4.72
CA ALA A 117 -1.59 9.04 -3.61
C ALA A 117 -1.97 8.34 -2.30
N PHE A 118 -3.27 8.22 -2.01
CA PHE A 118 -3.76 7.45 -0.86
C PHE A 118 -3.36 5.97 -0.97
N LYS A 119 -3.64 5.31 -2.11
CA LYS A 119 -3.21 3.92 -2.33
C LYS A 119 -1.71 3.75 -2.09
N ASN A 120 -0.90 4.59 -2.72
CA ASN A 120 0.55 4.55 -2.59
C ASN A 120 1.03 4.67 -1.13
N VAL A 121 0.40 5.53 -0.33
CA VAL A 121 0.75 5.68 1.10
C VAL A 121 0.32 4.46 1.91
N PHE A 122 -0.92 4.02 1.76
CA PHE A 122 -1.52 2.98 2.61
C PHE A 122 -1.14 1.54 2.19
N GLU A 123 -0.71 1.32 0.95
CA GLU A 123 -0.11 0.05 0.54
C GLU A 123 1.31 -0.14 1.06
N ARG A 124 2.09 0.95 1.12
CA ARG A 124 3.45 0.90 1.71
C ARG A 124 3.46 0.92 3.24
N ALA A 125 2.39 1.43 3.85
CA ALA A 125 2.30 1.50 5.30
C ALA A 125 1.70 0.19 5.87
N PHE A 126 2.40 -0.43 6.81
CA PHE A 126 1.88 -1.55 7.61
C PHE A 126 0.87 -1.06 8.66
N VAL A 127 -0.25 -0.49 8.19
CA VAL A 127 -1.26 0.15 9.04
C VAL A 127 -2.06 -0.90 9.80
N SER A 128 -2.25 -0.67 11.10
CA SER A 128 -3.13 -1.49 11.92
C SER A 128 -4.60 -1.23 11.61
N LYS A 129 -5.45 -2.22 11.83
CA LYS A 129 -6.91 -2.06 11.71
C LYS A 129 -7.44 -0.95 12.62
N LYS A 130 -6.85 -0.77 13.80
CA LYS A 130 -7.21 0.31 14.73
C LYS A 130 -6.89 1.70 14.16
N GLU A 131 -5.66 1.90 13.69
CA GLU A 131 -5.26 3.17 13.06
C GLU A 131 -6.14 3.48 11.84
N LEU A 132 -6.38 2.49 10.98
CA LEU A 132 -7.22 2.67 9.81
C LEU A 132 -8.66 3.03 10.17
N ASN A 133 -9.23 2.40 11.20
CA ASN A 133 -10.59 2.71 11.68
C ASN A 133 -10.70 4.13 12.23
N LEU A 134 -9.69 4.63 12.94
CA LEU A 134 -9.66 6.02 13.43
C LEU A 134 -9.65 7.00 12.25
N ILE A 135 -8.80 6.75 11.26
CA ILE A 135 -8.72 7.55 10.03
C ILE A 135 -10.07 7.52 9.31
N LEU A 136 -10.65 6.34 9.09
CA LEU A 136 -11.97 6.15 8.49
C LEU A 136 -13.07 6.92 9.24
N GLY A 137 -13.03 6.94 10.57
CA GLY A 137 -13.98 7.69 11.39
C GLY A 137 -13.98 9.18 11.06
N VAL A 138 -12.79 9.79 10.93
CA VAL A 138 -12.64 11.20 10.55
C VAL A 138 -13.20 11.45 9.15
N PHE A 139 -12.77 10.66 8.15
CA PHE A 139 -13.23 10.82 6.77
C PHE A 139 -14.74 10.61 6.61
N SER A 140 -15.31 9.63 7.32
CA SER A 140 -16.75 9.36 7.29
C SER A 140 -17.56 10.50 7.90
N LYS A 141 -17.08 11.07 9.02
CA LYS A 141 -17.72 12.23 9.64
C LYS A 141 -17.68 13.46 8.72
N LEU A 142 -16.53 13.73 8.09
CA LEU A 142 -16.39 14.81 7.11
C LEU A 142 -17.37 14.64 5.95
N ASN A 143 -17.43 13.45 5.36
CA ASN A 143 -18.34 13.15 4.25
C ASN A 143 -19.82 13.34 4.66
N SER A 144 -20.20 12.94 5.88
CA SER A 144 -21.54 13.15 6.43
C SER A 144 -21.89 14.64 6.57
N LEU A 145 -20.98 15.45 7.14
CA LEU A 145 -21.20 16.89 7.34
C LEU A 145 -21.35 17.64 6.01
N LEU A 146 -20.51 17.32 5.03
CA LEU A 146 -20.56 17.95 3.71
C LEU A 146 -21.82 17.56 2.93
N LYS A 147 -22.28 16.30 3.05
CA LYS A 147 -23.57 15.88 2.48
C LYS A 147 -24.75 16.62 3.12
N LYS A 148 -24.73 16.80 4.45
CA LYS A 148 -25.78 17.55 5.16
C LYS A 148 -25.83 19.01 4.70
N ARG A 149 -24.70 19.72 4.57
CA ARG A 149 -24.68 21.11 4.10
C ARG A 149 -25.35 21.30 2.73
N LYS A 150 -25.12 20.38 1.78
CA LYS A 150 -25.79 20.43 0.46
C LYS A 150 -27.32 20.27 0.51
N ILE A 151 -27.88 19.68 1.58
CA ILE A 151 -29.33 19.54 1.74
C ILE A 151 -29.95 20.88 2.18
N TYR A 152 -29.19 21.72 2.89
CA TYR A 152 -29.66 23.00 3.44
C TYR A 152 -29.30 24.23 2.58
N GLU A 153 -28.49 24.08 1.53
CA GLU A 153 -28.17 25.14 0.56
C GLU A 153 -29.12 25.13 -0.66
N LYS A 154 -30.41 24.85 -0.45
CA LYS A 154 -31.45 25.04 -1.47
C LYS A 154 -32.12 26.39 -1.32
#